data_AF-A0AAP1W6N5-F1
#
_entry.id   AF-A0AAP1W6N5-F1
#
_cell.length_a   1.000
_cell.length_b   1.000
_cell.length_c   1.000
_cell.angle_alpha   90.00
_cell.angle_beta   90.00
_cell.angle_gamma   90.00
#
_symmetry.space_group_name_H-M   'P 1'
#
loop_
_entity.id
_entity.type
_entity.pdbx_description
1 polymer ?
#
loop_
_entity_poly.entity_id
_entity_poly.type
_entity_poly.pdbx_seq_one_letter_code
_entity_poly.pdbx_strand_id
1 'polypeptide(L)'
;MANLVFKYSWDHRPFPYNSAQGKRQFMLPFASGIPNLAPDWTQVQGLGNAATGTITTSNSDLTAGRILKVGDFGVGLPQTIADTSVDLNNVGAGFFNIPGAAVNSPGAGWLESRLWSNGSLLLTKQIWTAAYTSDVRLRQKTSVGGSFSAWYKFWTEGNTTVDANGFVKSASPIVKLFAESIELNDSAKKQPVEFEKIDVGNYLLKGSLGFAQEGWYIEVPKDANGNTVVAVEYSTLENGDISIKTYKRKFDVEKAAIVADHDNPLDIPEGRWIDIRLHEEPEPVPEEILSETPVEFQPTNLSQAVAAAMNGMEPPEVSDTDATP
;
A
#
# COMPACT_ATOMS: atom_id res chain seq x y z
N MET A 1 -9.01 -48.97 13.37
CA MET A 1 -9.18 -49.56 12.02
C MET A 1 -10.65 -49.84 11.82
N ALA A 2 -11.35 -49.07 10.99
CA ALA A 2 -12.72 -49.37 10.59
C ALA A 2 -12.68 -50.13 9.26
N ASN A 3 -12.98 -51.43 9.29
CA ASN A 3 -13.03 -52.26 8.08
C ASN A 3 -14.41 -52.09 7.42
N LEU A 4 -14.41 -51.69 6.15
CA LEU A 4 -15.61 -51.64 5.33
C LEU A 4 -15.91 -53.07 4.83
N VAL A 5 -16.98 -53.69 5.35
CA VAL A 5 -17.36 -55.07 5.02
C VAL A 5 -18.53 -55.06 4.06
N PHE A 6 -18.31 -55.54 2.83
CA PHE A 6 -19.40 -55.75 1.86
C PHE A 6 -19.96 -57.17 2.02
N LYS A 7 -21.24 -57.28 2.36
CA LYS A 7 -22.00 -58.54 2.33
C LYS A 7 -22.66 -58.70 0.97
N TYR A 8 -22.45 -59.82 0.30
CA TYR A 8 -23.15 -60.19 -0.93
C TYR A 8 -23.76 -61.58 -0.78
N SER A 9 -24.98 -61.75 -1.31
CA SER A 9 -25.69 -63.03 -1.40
C SER A 9 -25.47 -63.65 -2.78
N TRP A 10 -25.22 -64.96 -2.83
CA TRP A 10 -24.81 -65.70 -4.02
C TRP A 10 -25.97 -66.31 -4.85
N ASP A 11 -27.22 -65.98 -4.51
CA ASP A 11 -28.38 -66.70 -5.02
C ASP A 11 -28.88 -66.22 -6.40
N HIS A 12 -28.32 -65.14 -6.95
CA HIS A 12 -28.58 -64.69 -8.32
C HIS A 12 -27.29 -64.67 -9.15
N ARG A 13 -27.11 -65.62 -10.08
CA ARG A 13 -25.91 -65.68 -10.94
C ARG A 13 -26.26 -65.42 -12.42
N PRO A 14 -25.75 -64.33 -13.03
CA PRO A 14 -25.79 -64.14 -14.49
C PRO A 14 -24.62 -64.79 -15.26
N PHE A 15 -23.68 -65.50 -14.61
CA PHE A 15 -22.50 -66.08 -15.27
C PHE A 15 -22.21 -67.55 -14.87
N PRO A 16 -21.68 -68.38 -15.80
CA PRO A 16 -21.39 -69.80 -15.54
C PRO A 16 -20.18 -70.01 -14.63
N TYR A 17 -20.28 -71.02 -13.76
CA TYR A 17 -19.27 -71.40 -12.77
C TYR A 17 -18.13 -72.17 -13.42
N ASN A 18 -16.87 -71.73 -13.23
CA ASN A 18 -15.70 -72.53 -13.64
C ASN A 18 -15.11 -73.23 -12.41
N SER A 19 -15.33 -74.54 -12.31
CA SER A 19 -14.96 -75.34 -11.14
C SER A 19 -13.63 -76.06 -11.34
N ALA A 20 -12.54 -75.30 -11.45
CA ALA A 20 -11.20 -75.87 -11.29
C ALA A 20 -10.61 -75.40 -9.96
N GLN A 21 -10.34 -76.35 -9.06
CA GLN A 21 -9.61 -76.19 -7.79
C GLN A 21 -10.28 -75.35 -6.69
N GLY A 22 -11.34 -75.89 -6.08
CA GLY A 22 -11.54 -75.91 -4.62
C GLY A 22 -11.70 -74.58 -3.84
N LYS A 23 -11.54 -73.41 -4.44
CA LYS A 23 -11.83 -72.11 -3.82
C LYS A 23 -12.89 -71.39 -4.65
N ARG A 24 -13.97 -70.96 -4.01
CA ARG A 24 -14.98 -70.08 -4.62
C ARG A 24 -14.33 -68.74 -4.92
N GLN A 25 -13.78 -68.60 -6.11
CA GLN A 25 -13.22 -67.35 -6.61
C GLN A 25 -14.16 -66.84 -7.69
N PHE A 26 -14.68 -65.63 -7.54
CA PHE A 26 -15.17 -64.88 -8.68
C PHE A 26 -14.02 -64.00 -9.16
N MET A 27 -13.77 -64.04 -10.46
CA MET A 27 -12.97 -63.02 -11.12
C MET A 27 -13.95 -61.87 -11.37
N LEU A 28 -13.74 -60.71 -10.74
CA LEU A 28 -14.33 -59.51 -11.30
C LEU A 28 -13.83 -59.45 -12.74
N PRO A 29 -14.69 -59.29 -13.75
CA PRO A 29 -14.21 -58.81 -15.03
C PRO A 29 -13.69 -57.40 -14.74
N PHE A 30 -12.42 -57.29 -14.35
CA PHE A 30 -11.64 -56.16 -14.80
C PHE A 30 -11.79 -56.25 -16.30
N ALA A 31 -12.67 -55.41 -16.84
CA ALA A 31 -12.97 -55.42 -18.25
C ALA A 31 -11.63 -55.48 -18.98
N SER A 32 -11.48 -56.54 -19.77
CA SER A 32 -10.59 -56.59 -20.91
C SER A 32 -10.74 -55.25 -21.64
N GLY A 33 -9.90 -54.25 -21.33
CA GLY A 33 -10.04 -52.89 -21.84
C GLY A 33 -9.97 -51.71 -20.86
N ILE A 34 -9.61 -51.84 -19.57
CA ILE A 34 -9.12 -50.66 -18.82
C ILE A 34 -7.61 -50.58 -19.03
N PRO A 35 -7.10 -49.67 -19.89
CA PRO A 35 -5.70 -49.66 -20.30
C PRO A 35 -4.79 -48.99 -19.26
N ASN A 36 -5.09 -49.12 -17.96
CA ASN A 36 -4.29 -48.42 -16.97
C ASN A 36 -4.28 -49.05 -15.58
N LEU A 37 -3.17 -49.71 -15.26
CA LEU A 37 -2.82 -50.17 -13.92
C LEU A 37 -2.34 -49.01 -13.02
N ALA A 38 -2.20 -47.80 -13.55
CA ALA A 38 -1.78 -46.60 -12.85
C ALA A 38 -2.78 -45.45 -13.11
N PRO A 39 -3.97 -45.46 -12.50
CA PRO A 39 -5.00 -44.45 -12.75
C PRO A 39 -4.41 -43.04 -12.68
N ASP A 40 -4.48 -42.31 -13.80
CA ASP A 40 -3.93 -40.97 -13.96
C ASP A 40 -5.07 -40.02 -14.35
N TRP A 41 -5.08 -38.83 -13.74
CA TRP A 41 -6.14 -37.83 -13.91
C TRP A 41 -6.26 -37.31 -15.35
N THR A 42 -5.21 -37.46 -16.17
CA THR A 42 -5.21 -37.11 -17.61
C THR A 42 -6.17 -37.96 -18.45
N GLN A 43 -6.70 -39.06 -17.91
CA GLN A 43 -7.63 -39.96 -18.61
C GLN A 43 -9.10 -39.57 -18.44
N VAL A 44 -9.41 -38.59 -17.59
CA VAL A 44 -10.78 -38.11 -17.38
C VAL A 44 -11.13 -37.10 -18.47
N GLN A 45 -11.94 -37.53 -19.44
CA GLN A 45 -12.44 -36.64 -20.49
C GLN A 45 -13.38 -35.57 -19.89
N GLY A 46 -13.19 -34.31 -20.30
CA GLY A 46 -14.06 -33.19 -19.88
C GLY A 46 -13.50 -32.31 -18.76
N LEU A 47 -12.30 -32.59 -18.21
CA LEU A 47 -11.67 -31.74 -17.20
C LEU A 47 -11.14 -30.38 -17.74
N GLY A 48 -11.08 -30.22 -19.06
CA GLY A 48 -10.62 -28.98 -19.71
C GLY A 48 -9.15 -28.65 -19.42
N ASN A 49 -8.73 -27.43 -19.79
CA ASN A 49 -7.36 -26.94 -19.54
C ASN A 49 -7.08 -26.61 -18.06
N ALA A 50 -8.12 -26.53 -17.22
CA ALA A 50 -8.01 -26.26 -15.80
C ALA A 50 -7.33 -27.40 -15.02
N ALA A 51 -7.52 -28.66 -15.44
CA ALA A 51 -6.87 -29.80 -14.80
C ALA A 51 -5.41 -30.00 -15.21
N THR A 52 -4.97 -29.42 -16.35
CA THR A 52 -3.61 -29.60 -16.87
C THR A 52 -2.61 -28.54 -16.39
N GLY A 53 -3.09 -27.42 -15.83
CA GLY A 53 -2.19 -26.36 -15.40
C GLY A 53 -1.49 -26.70 -14.10
N THR A 54 -0.17 -26.56 -14.06
CA THR A 54 0.56 -26.74 -12.81
C THR A 54 0.35 -25.50 -11.94
N ILE A 55 0.00 -25.71 -10.67
CA ILE A 55 -0.14 -24.61 -9.72
C ILE A 55 1.25 -24.03 -9.41
N THR A 56 1.30 -22.74 -9.10
CA THR A 56 2.48 -22.08 -8.55
C THR A 56 3.03 -22.80 -7.33
N THR A 57 4.35 -22.78 -7.18
CA THR A 57 5.06 -23.44 -6.07
C THR A 57 5.37 -22.49 -4.91
N SER A 58 5.44 -21.18 -5.18
CA SER A 58 5.58 -20.11 -4.18
C SER A 58 4.71 -18.90 -4.54
N ASN A 59 4.59 -17.96 -3.61
CA ASN A 59 3.90 -16.68 -3.84
C ASN A 59 4.66 -15.72 -4.79
N SER A 60 5.83 -16.11 -5.28
CA SER A 60 6.68 -15.35 -6.20
C SER A 60 7.07 -16.14 -7.45
N ASP A 61 6.34 -17.23 -7.75
CA ASP A 61 6.63 -18.16 -8.85
C ASP A 61 6.36 -17.52 -10.22
N LEU A 62 7.43 -17.06 -10.87
CA LEU A 62 7.40 -16.43 -12.19
C LEU A 62 7.35 -17.43 -13.37
N THR A 63 7.17 -18.73 -13.11
CA THR A 63 7.15 -19.74 -14.18
C THR A 63 5.94 -19.53 -15.08
N ALA A 64 6.18 -19.32 -16.38
CA ALA A 64 5.11 -19.14 -17.36
C ALA A 64 4.21 -20.38 -17.44
N GLY A 65 2.90 -20.15 -17.59
CA GLY A 65 1.91 -21.23 -17.71
C GLY A 65 1.39 -21.82 -16.40
N ARG A 66 1.80 -21.26 -15.24
CA ARG A 66 1.27 -21.68 -13.94
C ARG A 66 -0.12 -21.11 -13.65
N ILE A 67 -0.89 -21.85 -12.87
CA ILE A 67 -2.16 -21.39 -12.28
C ILE A 67 -1.86 -20.70 -10.94
N LEU A 68 -2.32 -19.46 -10.77
CA LEU A 68 -2.16 -18.69 -9.54
C LEU A 68 -3.12 -19.16 -8.43
N LYS A 69 -2.60 -19.31 -7.21
CA LYS A 69 -3.35 -19.48 -5.96
C LYS A 69 -3.69 -18.12 -5.35
N VAL A 70 -4.70 -18.10 -4.49
CA VAL A 70 -4.95 -16.94 -3.62
C VAL A 70 -3.70 -16.65 -2.78
N GLY A 71 -3.26 -15.40 -2.81
CA GLY A 71 -2.05 -14.92 -2.13
C GLY A 71 -0.80 -14.89 -3.00
N ASP A 72 -0.80 -15.54 -4.17
CA ASP A 72 0.32 -15.43 -5.09
C ASP A 72 0.43 -14.01 -5.62
N PHE A 73 1.64 -13.45 -5.58
CA PHE A 73 1.91 -12.07 -5.92
C PHE A 73 1.03 -11.05 -5.18
N GLY A 74 0.46 -11.43 -4.02
CA GLY A 74 -0.46 -10.59 -3.26
C GLY A 74 -1.89 -10.52 -3.83
N VAL A 75 -2.24 -11.35 -4.81
CA VAL A 75 -3.58 -11.35 -5.41
C VAL A 75 -4.57 -12.10 -4.52
N GLY A 76 -5.62 -11.41 -4.06
CA GLY A 76 -6.66 -11.97 -3.18
C GLY A 76 -6.26 -12.10 -1.71
N LEU A 77 -4.96 -12.10 -1.40
CA LEU A 77 -4.42 -11.95 -0.05
C LEU A 77 -3.11 -11.14 -0.14
N PRO A 78 -3.09 -9.85 0.25
CA PRO A 78 -1.92 -8.99 0.05
C PRO A 78 -0.71 -9.46 0.87
N GLN A 79 0.49 -9.21 0.36
CA GLN A 79 1.72 -9.50 1.07
C GLN A 79 2.14 -8.31 1.94
N THR A 80 2.52 -8.55 3.19
CA THR A 80 2.93 -7.46 4.10
C THR A 80 4.45 -7.30 4.13
N ILE A 81 4.91 -6.08 3.89
CA ILE A 81 6.29 -5.65 4.16
C ILE A 81 6.28 -4.98 5.53
N ALA A 82 6.45 -5.77 6.59
CA ALA A 82 6.38 -5.31 7.97
C ALA A 82 7.73 -4.84 8.54
N ASP A 83 8.83 -5.22 7.91
CA ASP A 83 10.18 -4.97 8.39
C ASP A 83 10.78 -3.74 7.70
N THR A 84 11.19 -2.76 8.50
CA THR A 84 11.77 -1.50 8.06
C THR A 84 13.09 -1.68 7.30
N SER A 85 13.77 -2.82 7.46
CA SER A 85 15.01 -3.18 6.77
C SER A 85 14.80 -3.69 5.34
N VAL A 86 13.56 -4.02 4.95
CA VAL A 86 13.26 -4.50 3.59
C VAL A 86 13.44 -3.36 2.60
N ASP A 87 14.34 -3.56 1.64
CA ASP A 87 14.56 -2.60 0.55
C ASP A 87 13.63 -2.87 -0.62
N LEU A 88 12.76 -1.88 -0.92
CA LEU A 88 11.86 -1.92 -2.08
C LEU A 88 12.61 -2.08 -3.41
N ASN A 89 13.91 -1.80 -3.48
CA ASN A 89 14.73 -2.04 -4.65
C ASN A 89 14.91 -3.54 -4.99
N ASN A 90 14.73 -4.39 -3.98
CA ASN A 90 14.90 -5.84 -4.05
C ASN A 90 13.56 -6.60 -4.02
N VAL A 91 12.45 -5.89 -3.87
CA VAL A 91 11.11 -6.49 -3.88
C VAL A 91 10.74 -6.94 -5.31
N GLY A 92 10.32 -8.20 -5.42
CA GLY A 92 9.88 -8.82 -6.67
C GLY A 92 8.54 -8.28 -7.18
N ALA A 93 7.92 -9.02 -8.12
CA ALA A 93 6.58 -8.69 -8.58
C ALA A 93 5.55 -8.96 -7.47
N GLY A 94 4.49 -8.14 -7.41
CA GLY A 94 3.34 -8.37 -6.55
C GLY A 94 2.67 -7.11 -6.03
N PHE A 95 1.63 -7.34 -5.23
CA PHE A 95 0.90 -6.34 -4.47
C PHE A 95 1.25 -6.46 -2.99
N PHE A 96 1.76 -5.38 -2.43
CA PHE A 96 2.25 -5.34 -1.06
C PHE A 96 1.55 -4.23 -0.27
N ASN A 97 1.30 -4.47 1.01
CA ASN A 97 1.02 -3.41 1.97
C ASN A 97 2.27 -3.14 2.81
N ILE A 98 2.47 -1.87 3.14
CA ILE A 98 3.60 -1.36 3.93
C ILE A 98 2.96 -0.62 5.11
N PRO A 99 2.79 -1.27 6.29
CA PRO A 99 2.09 -0.66 7.42
C PRO A 99 2.80 0.58 7.99
N GLY A 100 4.13 0.59 7.92
CA GLY A 100 5.00 1.67 8.39
C GLY A 100 5.94 2.13 7.28
N ALA A 101 7.23 2.22 7.56
CA ALA A 101 8.23 2.51 6.53
C ALA A 101 9.00 1.25 6.12
N ALA A 102 9.56 1.29 4.92
CA ALA A 102 10.55 0.33 4.43
C ALA A 102 11.66 1.08 3.68
N VAL A 103 12.85 0.49 3.55
CA VAL A 103 13.97 1.16 2.88
C VAL A 103 13.60 1.50 1.43
N ASN A 104 13.87 2.75 1.04
CA ASN A 104 13.50 3.33 -0.26
C ASN A 104 11.97 3.41 -0.54
N SER A 105 11.12 3.20 0.46
CA SER A 105 9.70 3.57 0.36
C SER A 105 9.50 5.07 0.59
N PRO A 106 8.53 5.71 -0.08
CA PRO A 106 8.13 7.08 0.26
C PRO A 106 7.49 7.20 1.65
N GLY A 107 6.99 6.08 2.21
CA GLY A 107 6.31 6.01 3.51
C GLY A 107 5.33 4.83 3.57
N ALA A 108 4.45 4.86 4.57
CA ALA A 108 3.39 3.88 4.73
C ALA A 108 2.36 3.93 3.61
N GLY A 109 1.90 2.76 3.16
CA GLY A 109 0.99 2.67 2.03
C GLY A 109 0.93 1.30 1.38
N TRP A 110 0.66 1.31 0.08
CA TRP A 110 0.60 0.11 -0.75
C TRP A 110 1.55 0.24 -1.92
N LEU A 111 2.18 -0.87 -2.27
CA LEU A 111 3.13 -0.98 -3.37
C LEU A 111 2.61 -1.99 -4.38
N GLU A 112 2.47 -1.55 -5.61
CA GLU A 112 2.35 -2.42 -6.77
C GLU A 112 3.71 -2.48 -7.45
N SER A 113 4.33 -3.66 -7.45
CA SER A 113 5.58 -3.93 -8.13
C SER A 113 5.31 -4.85 -9.31
N ARG A 114 5.56 -4.39 -10.52
CA ARG A 114 5.29 -5.15 -11.75
C ARG A 114 6.56 -5.34 -12.54
N LEU A 115 6.72 -6.56 -13.05
CA LEU A 115 7.65 -6.79 -14.15
C LEU A 115 7.06 -6.18 -15.41
N TRP A 116 7.87 -5.44 -16.11
CA TRP A 116 7.56 -4.89 -17.43
C TRP A 116 8.71 -5.24 -18.37
N SER A 117 8.44 -5.39 -19.66
CA SER A 117 9.50 -5.67 -20.62
C SER A 117 9.37 -4.75 -21.84
N ASN A 118 10.52 -4.42 -22.44
CA ASN A 118 10.60 -3.83 -23.77
C ASN A 118 11.21 -4.85 -24.76
N GLY A 119 10.94 -6.15 -24.55
CA GLY A 119 11.58 -7.25 -25.27
C GLY A 119 12.03 -8.37 -24.34
N SER A 120 13.20 -8.97 -24.60
CA SER A 120 13.69 -10.16 -23.85
C SER A 120 14.20 -9.87 -22.42
N LEU A 121 14.06 -8.63 -21.95
CA LEU A 121 14.61 -8.14 -20.68
C LEU A 121 13.49 -7.82 -19.69
N LEU A 122 13.58 -8.35 -18.47
CA LEU A 122 12.65 -8.07 -17.39
C LEU A 122 13.09 -6.80 -16.63
N LEU A 123 12.34 -5.72 -16.82
CA LEU A 123 12.43 -4.49 -16.04
C LEU A 123 11.40 -4.50 -14.91
N THR A 124 11.52 -3.55 -13.99
CA THR A 124 10.58 -3.40 -12.88
C THR A 124 10.03 -1.99 -12.83
N LYS A 125 8.72 -1.89 -12.69
CA LYS A 125 7.99 -0.64 -12.45
C LYS A 125 7.27 -0.76 -11.13
N GLN A 126 7.36 0.29 -10.32
CA GLN A 126 6.71 0.35 -9.02
C GLN A 126 5.79 1.56 -8.94
N ILE A 127 4.56 1.32 -8.52
CA ILE A 127 3.59 2.34 -8.17
C ILE A 127 3.34 2.23 -6.68
N TRP A 128 3.48 3.35 -5.97
CA TRP A 128 3.19 3.43 -4.55
C TRP A 128 2.05 4.43 -4.31
N THR A 129 1.16 4.08 -3.41
CA THR A 129 0.04 4.92 -2.96
C THR A 129 0.12 5.05 -1.45
N ALA A 130 0.05 6.27 -0.92
CA ALA A 130 0.10 6.52 0.51
C ALA A 130 -1.09 5.91 1.26
N ALA A 131 -0.86 5.53 2.52
CA ALA A 131 -1.90 5.02 3.41
C ALA A 131 -2.94 6.08 3.79
N TYR A 132 -2.47 7.30 4.09
CA TYR A 132 -3.28 8.33 4.73
C TYR A 132 -3.36 9.64 3.94
N THR A 133 -2.55 9.81 2.90
CA THR A 133 -2.54 11.01 2.04
C THR A 133 -2.95 10.66 0.61
N SER A 134 -3.19 11.68 -0.21
CA SER A 134 -3.45 11.52 -1.65
C SER A 134 -2.16 11.43 -2.47
N ASP A 135 -1.02 11.11 -1.84
CA ASP A 135 0.25 10.99 -2.55
C ASP A 135 0.32 9.66 -3.31
N VAL A 136 0.66 9.76 -4.59
CA VAL A 136 0.81 8.61 -5.49
C VAL A 136 2.11 8.81 -6.25
N ARG A 137 2.97 7.81 -6.23
CA ARG A 137 4.30 7.91 -6.84
C ARG A 137 4.62 6.74 -7.74
N LEU A 138 5.45 7.01 -8.74
CA LEU A 138 5.98 6.04 -9.68
C LEU A 138 7.50 6.02 -9.64
N ARG A 139 8.09 4.84 -9.74
CA ARG A 139 9.48 4.70 -10.17
C ARG A 139 9.65 3.50 -11.08
N GLN A 140 10.78 3.45 -11.78
CA GLN A 140 11.08 2.35 -12.70
C GLN A 140 12.58 2.12 -12.84
N LYS A 141 12.94 0.89 -13.20
CA LYS A 141 14.26 0.55 -13.75
C LYS A 141 14.21 0.67 -15.28
N THR A 142 15.16 1.38 -15.86
CA THR A 142 15.28 1.52 -17.33
C THR A 142 16.23 0.48 -17.95
N SER A 143 16.94 -0.30 -17.14
CA SER A 143 17.84 -1.38 -17.56
C SER A 143 17.80 -2.55 -16.57
N VAL A 144 18.13 -3.76 -17.07
CA VAL A 144 18.24 -4.96 -16.23
C VAL A 144 19.45 -4.84 -15.31
N GLY A 145 19.24 -5.08 -14.02
CA GLY A 145 20.28 -4.88 -13.00
C GLY A 145 20.61 -3.40 -12.71
N GLY A 146 19.93 -2.45 -13.38
CA GLY A 146 20.10 -1.03 -13.14
C GLY A 146 19.42 -0.55 -11.86
N SER A 147 19.78 0.66 -11.43
CA SER A 147 19.14 1.34 -10.30
C SER A 147 17.73 1.80 -10.64
N PHE A 148 16.87 1.89 -9.63
CA PHE A 148 15.59 2.58 -9.78
C PHE A 148 15.80 4.07 -10.02
N SER A 149 14.91 4.68 -10.80
CA SER A 149 14.76 6.14 -10.83
C SER A 149 14.37 6.67 -9.45
N ALA A 150 14.48 7.99 -9.28
CA ALA A 150 13.77 8.67 -8.21
C ALA A 150 12.26 8.40 -8.30
N TRP A 151 11.57 8.57 -7.17
CA TRP A 151 10.12 8.55 -7.13
C TRP A 151 9.55 9.81 -7.77
N TYR A 152 8.74 9.65 -8.81
CA TYR A 152 8.01 10.71 -9.49
C TYR A 152 6.58 10.76 -8.97
N LYS A 153 6.14 11.93 -8.47
CA LYS A 153 4.79 12.14 -7.96
C LYS A 153 3.78 12.32 -9.08
N PHE A 154 2.62 11.69 -8.96
CA PHE A 154 1.45 12.00 -9.76
C PHE A 154 0.66 13.14 -9.10
N TRP A 155 0.36 14.14 -9.92
CA TRP A 155 -0.62 15.16 -9.58
C TRP A 155 -2.01 14.62 -9.91
N THR A 156 -2.85 14.50 -8.90
CA THR A 156 -4.21 13.97 -8.98
C THR A 156 -5.18 14.96 -8.36
N GLU A 157 -6.47 14.82 -8.61
CA GLU A 157 -7.51 15.66 -7.98
C GLU A 157 -7.48 15.60 -6.45
N GLY A 158 -6.93 14.52 -5.87
CA GLY A 158 -6.78 14.38 -4.42
C GLY A 158 -5.64 15.20 -3.82
N ASN A 159 -4.68 15.66 -4.63
CA ASN A 159 -3.50 16.44 -4.17
C ASN A 159 -3.27 17.74 -4.98
N THR A 160 -4.26 18.15 -5.77
CA THR A 160 -4.26 19.40 -6.53
C THR A 160 -5.62 20.12 -6.45
N THR A 161 -5.60 21.42 -6.68
CA THR A 161 -6.79 22.29 -6.77
C THR A 161 -6.75 23.01 -8.09
N VAL A 162 -7.91 23.46 -8.56
CA VAL A 162 -8.03 24.29 -9.75
C VAL A 162 -8.36 25.71 -9.31
N ASP A 163 -7.54 26.68 -9.71
CA ASP A 163 -7.81 28.08 -9.42
C ASP A 163 -8.99 28.63 -10.24
N ALA A 164 -9.41 29.87 -9.94
CA ALA A 164 -10.52 30.52 -10.64
C ALA A 164 -10.30 30.71 -12.16
N ASN A 165 -9.07 30.56 -12.65
CA ASN A 165 -8.72 30.67 -14.06
C ASN A 165 -8.51 29.29 -14.72
N GLY A 166 -8.74 28.18 -14.01
CA GLY A 166 -8.61 26.83 -14.55
C GLY A 166 -7.20 26.23 -14.43
N PHE A 167 -6.26 26.86 -13.72
CA PHE A 167 -4.92 26.31 -13.54
C PHE A 167 -4.86 25.31 -12.39
N VAL A 168 -4.24 24.16 -12.64
CA VAL A 168 -3.95 23.14 -11.63
C VAL A 168 -2.80 23.60 -10.74
N LYS A 169 -3.02 23.64 -9.43
CA LYS A 169 -2.04 24.00 -8.41
C LYS A 169 -1.92 22.88 -7.38
N SER A 170 -0.73 22.73 -6.80
CA SER A 170 -0.54 21.82 -5.66
C SER A 170 -1.53 22.18 -4.56
N ALA A 171 -2.32 21.21 -4.11
CA ALA A 171 -3.34 21.42 -3.08
C ALA A 171 -3.32 20.30 -2.06
N SER A 172 -2.88 20.68 -0.88
CA SER A 172 -3.13 20.01 0.39
C SER A 172 -2.25 20.73 1.40
N PRO A 173 -2.79 21.15 2.55
CA PRO A 173 -4.19 21.47 2.89
C PRO A 173 -4.57 22.91 2.49
N ILE A 174 -5.84 23.18 2.12
CA ILE A 174 -6.30 24.53 1.72
C ILE A 174 -7.57 24.92 2.48
N VAL A 175 -7.58 26.17 2.97
CA VAL A 175 -8.73 26.86 3.56
C VAL A 175 -9.17 27.97 2.61
N LYS A 176 -10.44 27.97 2.22
CA LYS A 176 -11.07 29.12 1.57
C LYS A 176 -11.64 30.03 2.64
N LEU A 177 -11.11 31.24 2.76
CA LEU A 177 -11.57 32.24 3.70
C LEU A 177 -12.54 33.21 3.03
N PHE A 178 -13.77 33.25 3.52
CA PHE A 178 -14.81 34.22 3.19
C PHE A 178 -14.94 35.26 4.32
N ALA A 179 -15.75 36.29 4.11
CA ALA A 179 -15.94 37.35 5.12
C ALA A 179 -16.50 36.82 6.46
N GLU A 180 -17.39 35.83 6.42
CA GLU A 180 -18.10 35.33 7.61
C GLU A 180 -17.90 33.83 7.86
N SER A 181 -17.14 33.14 7.01
CA SER A 181 -17.02 31.69 7.06
C SER A 181 -15.74 31.19 6.41
N ILE A 182 -15.43 29.92 6.67
CA ILE A 182 -14.38 29.19 5.97
C ILE A 182 -14.95 27.93 5.31
N GLU A 183 -14.35 27.52 4.21
CA GLU A 183 -14.53 26.17 3.65
C GLU A 183 -13.19 25.43 3.66
N LEU A 184 -13.18 24.25 4.26
CA LEU A 184 -12.02 23.38 4.35
C LEU A 184 -12.07 22.31 3.26
N ASN A 185 -10.97 22.10 2.55
CA ASN A 185 -10.82 20.90 1.72
C ASN A 185 -10.60 19.66 2.60
N ASP A 186 -10.71 18.45 2.01
CA ASP A 186 -10.66 17.20 2.79
C ASP A 186 -9.33 17.00 3.53
N SER A 187 -8.23 17.54 3.02
CA SER A 187 -6.96 17.57 3.73
C SER A 187 -6.94 18.54 4.90
N ALA A 188 -7.54 19.74 4.76
CA ALA A 188 -7.56 20.75 5.81
C ALA A 188 -8.47 20.36 6.98
N LYS A 189 -9.51 19.55 6.71
CA LYS A 189 -10.37 18.96 7.75
C LYS A 189 -9.63 18.02 8.71
N LYS A 190 -8.41 17.57 8.37
CA LYS A 190 -7.58 16.75 9.26
C LYS A 190 -6.93 17.56 10.38
N GLN A 191 -6.85 18.89 10.22
CA GLN A 191 -6.38 19.80 11.25
C GLN A 191 -7.57 20.40 12.00
N PRO A 192 -7.43 20.71 13.30
CA PRO A 192 -8.49 21.36 14.09
C PRO A 192 -8.58 22.86 13.75
N VAL A 193 -8.81 23.19 12.47
CA VAL A 193 -8.87 24.57 12.00
C VAL A 193 -10.17 25.22 12.46
N GLU A 194 -10.05 26.26 13.28
CA GLU A 194 -11.17 27.09 13.72
C GLU A 194 -11.07 28.50 13.15
N PHE A 195 -12.21 29.10 12.82
CA PHE A 195 -12.30 30.45 12.28
C PHE A 195 -12.89 31.42 13.30
N GLU A 196 -12.26 32.58 13.44
CA GLU A 196 -12.77 33.71 14.22
C GLU A 196 -12.63 35.01 13.43
N LYS A 197 -13.73 35.75 13.31
CA LYS A 197 -13.71 37.14 12.81
C LYS A 197 -13.53 38.07 14.01
N ILE A 198 -12.40 38.76 14.08
CA ILE A 198 -12.07 39.68 15.18
C ILE A 198 -12.73 41.05 14.95
N ASP A 199 -12.64 41.55 13.73
CA ASP A 199 -13.18 42.84 13.31
C ASP A 199 -13.38 42.87 11.79
N VAL A 200 -13.89 43.97 11.24
CA VAL A 200 -13.96 44.22 9.81
C VAL A 200 -12.56 44.09 9.20
N GLY A 201 -12.44 43.20 8.21
CA GLY A 201 -11.20 42.89 7.55
C GLY A 201 -10.12 42.31 8.46
N ASN A 202 -10.47 41.70 9.59
CA ASN A 202 -9.51 41.06 10.50
C ASN A 202 -9.98 39.66 10.90
N TYR A 203 -9.29 38.65 10.38
CA TYR A 203 -9.63 37.25 10.51
C TYR A 203 -8.50 36.49 11.20
N LEU A 204 -8.89 35.49 11.98
CA LEU A 204 -7.98 34.60 12.68
C LEU A 204 -8.35 33.15 12.39
N LEU A 205 -7.34 32.37 11.98
CA LEU A 205 -7.42 30.92 11.87
C LEU A 205 -6.60 30.29 12.97
N LYS A 206 -7.25 29.48 13.80
CA LYS A 206 -6.63 28.80 14.94
C LYS A 206 -6.45 27.32 14.69
N GLY A 207 -5.51 26.71 15.40
CA GLY A 207 -5.31 25.25 15.38
C GLY A 207 -4.71 24.70 14.09
N SER A 208 -4.30 25.58 13.16
CA SER A 208 -3.55 25.19 11.97
C SER A 208 -2.07 24.98 12.30
N LEU A 209 -1.36 24.20 11.48
CA LEU A 209 0.10 24.04 11.55
C LEU A 209 0.89 25.19 10.90
N GLY A 210 0.24 26.33 10.64
CA GLY A 210 0.82 27.47 9.93
C GLY A 210 0.72 27.37 8.40
N PHE A 211 1.42 28.26 7.70
CA PHE A 211 1.44 28.31 6.23
C PHE A 211 2.26 27.19 5.60
N ALA A 212 1.93 26.83 4.36
CA ALA A 212 2.73 25.92 3.56
C ALA A 212 4.20 26.37 3.47
N GLN A 213 5.13 25.44 3.68
CA GLN A 213 6.59 25.71 3.63
C GLN A 213 7.15 25.75 2.20
N GLU A 214 6.41 25.21 1.23
CA GLU A 214 6.83 25.14 -0.17
C GLU A 214 5.73 25.64 -1.12
N GLY A 215 6.11 26.43 -2.12
CA GLY A 215 5.21 26.94 -3.15
C GLY A 215 4.45 28.20 -2.72
N TRP A 216 3.14 28.23 -3.00
CA TRP A 216 2.26 29.36 -2.67
C TRP A 216 1.56 29.15 -1.32
N TYR A 217 1.20 30.24 -0.65
CA TYR A 217 0.55 30.23 0.68
C TYR A 217 -0.76 31.04 0.73
N ILE A 218 -0.87 32.12 -0.05
CA ILE A 218 -2.05 32.99 -0.12
C ILE A 218 -2.35 33.30 -1.57
N GLU A 219 -3.61 33.15 -1.96
CA GLU A 219 -4.14 33.62 -3.23
C GLU A 219 -5.35 34.53 -3.01
N VAL A 220 -5.22 35.76 -3.49
CA VAL A 220 -6.20 36.84 -3.30
C VAL A 220 -7.15 36.90 -4.49
N PRO A 221 -8.46 37.14 -4.29
CA PRO A 221 -9.42 37.20 -5.38
C PRO A 221 -9.07 38.35 -6.35
N LYS A 222 -9.11 38.04 -7.65
CA LYS A 222 -8.82 39.00 -8.74
C LYS A 222 -10.08 39.38 -9.51
N ASP A 223 -10.19 40.63 -9.93
CA ASP A 223 -11.26 41.09 -10.83
C ASP A 223 -11.07 40.54 -12.26
N ALA A 224 -12.03 40.85 -13.15
CA ALA A 224 -11.98 40.41 -14.55
C ALA A 224 -10.77 40.98 -15.33
N ASN A 225 -10.12 42.03 -14.82
CA ASN A 225 -8.93 42.65 -15.40
C ASN A 225 -7.63 42.12 -14.78
N GLY A 226 -7.71 41.15 -13.86
CA GLY A 226 -6.58 40.55 -13.16
C GLY A 226 -6.06 41.34 -11.95
N ASN A 227 -6.72 42.42 -11.54
CA ASN A 227 -6.33 43.20 -10.37
C ASN A 227 -6.85 42.53 -9.09
N THR A 228 -6.03 42.49 -8.04
CA THR A 228 -6.48 42.04 -6.72
C THR A 228 -7.61 42.94 -6.21
N VAL A 229 -8.70 42.37 -5.69
CA VAL A 229 -9.85 43.19 -5.26
C VAL A 229 -9.58 43.88 -3.92
N VAL A 230 -8.83 43.21 -3.04
CA VAL A 230 -8.46 43.67 -1.69
C VAL A 230 -6.95 43.63 -1.50
N ALA A 231 -6.41 44.47 -0.63
CA ALA A 231 -5.05 44.30 -0.11
C ALA A 231 -5.10 43.32 1.07
N VAL A 232 -4.18 42.36 1.11
CA VAL A 232 -4.14 41.32 2.15
C VAL A 232 -2.79 41.36 2.83
N GLU A 233 -2.81 41.47 4.15
CA GLU A 233 -1.65 41.28 5.01
C GLU A 233 -1.87 40.05 5.86
N TYR A 234 -0.83 39.27 6.09
CA TYR A 234 -0.92 38.04 6.85
C TYR A 234 0.34 37.81 7.66
N SER A 235 0.18 37.16 8.80
CA SER A 235 1.27 36.82 9.70
C SER A 235 0.92 35.58 10.51
N THR A 236 1.90 34.74 10.76
CA THR A 236 1.80 33.70 11.79
C THR A 236 2.08 34.33 13.15
N LEU A 237 1.16 34.13 14.10
CA LEU A 237 1.30 34.56 15.48
C LEU A 237 2.23 33.61 16.26
N GLU A 238 2.72 34.03 17.43
CA GLU A 238 3.65 33.25 18.26
C GLU A 238 3.07 31.89 18.71
N ASN A 239 1.74 31.79 18.81
CA ASN A 239 1.04 30.55 19.15
C ASN A 239 0.81 29.63 17.94
N GLY A 240 1.24 30.01 16.73
CA GLY A 240 1.05 29.26 15.50
C GLY A 240 -0.23 29.60 14.72
N ASP A 241 -1.11 30.44 15.27
CA ASP A 241 -2.33 30.87 14.59
C ASP A 241 -2.01 31.81 13.41
N ILE A 242 -2.90 31.82 12.41
CA ILE A 242 -2.73 32.65 11.22
C ILE A 242 -3.66 33.86 11.33
N SER A 243 -3.09 35.06 11.39
CA SER A 243 -3.83 36.31 11.26
C SER A 243 -3.84 36.76 9.80
N ILE A 244 -5.02 37.10 9.29
CA ILE A 244 -5.23 37.70 7.97
C ILE A 244 -5.99 39.00 8.12
N LYS A 245 -5.43 40.07 7.58
CA LYS A 245 -6.04 41.39 7.56
C LYS A 245 -6.26 41.85 6.13
N THR A 246 -7.42 42.42 5.85
CA THR A 246 -7.81 42.89 4.52
C THR A 246 -8.20 44.36 4.55
N TYR A 247 -7.70 45.11 3.58
CA TYR A 247 -7.82 46.56 3.52
C TYR A 247 -8.24 47.03 2.13
N LYS A 248 -8.75 48.27 2.08
CA LYS A 248 -8.83 49.00 0.81
C LYS A 248 -7.43 49.19 0.24
N ARG A 249 -7.37 49.26 -1.08
CA ARG A 249 -6.13 49.53 -1.82
C ARG A 249 -5.97 51.05 -1.95
N LYS A 250 -4.78 51.54 -1.64
CA LYS A 250 -4.39 52.95 -1.84
C LYS A 250 -3.15 53.01 -2.71
N PHE A 251 -3.12 53.96 -3.64
CA PHE A 251 -1.90 54.23 -4.41
C PHE A 251 -0.98 55.12 -3.56
N ASP A 252 0.20 54.59 -3.22
CA ASP A 252 1.27 55.34 -2.58
C ASP A 252 2.12 55.99 -3.67
N VAL A 253 2.05 57.33 -3.74
CA VAL A 253 2.75 58.13 -4.76
C VAL A 253 4.27 58.08 -4.57
N GLU A 254 4.76 57.94 -3.34
CA GLU A 254 6.20 57.89 -3.06
C GLU A 254 6.80 56.54 -3.45
N LYS A 255 6.05 55.45 -3.22
CA LYS A 255 6.47 54.09 -3.61
C LYS A 255 6.06 53.73 -5.03
N ALA A 256 5.27 54.58 -5.71
CA ALA A 256 4.64 54.32 -7.00
C ALA A 256 3.96 52.93 -7.06
N ALA A 257 3.35 52.51 -5.95
CA ALA A 257 2.82 51.16 -5.76
C ALA A 257 1.46 51.18 -5.08
N ILE A 258 0.66 50.12 -5.31
CA ILE A 258 -0.60 49.91 -4.60
C ILE A 258 -0.27 49.23 -3.26
N VAL A 259 -0.63 49.89 -2.16
CA VAL A 259 -0.42 49.42 -0.78
C VAL A 259 -1.74 49.24 -0.05
N ALA A 260 -1.69 48.55 1.09
CA ALA A 260 -2.81 48.45 2.01
C ALA A 260 -3.10 49.82 2.65
N ASP A 261 -4.37 50.21 2.67
CA ASP A 261 -4.86 51.38 3.39
C ASP A 261 -5.23 50.96 4.82
N HIS A 262 -4.27 51.04 5.73
CA HIS A 262 -4.43 50.60 7.12
C HIS A 262 -5.56 51.33 7.88
N ASP A 263 -5.94 52.53 7.44
CA ASP A 263 -7.02 53.32 8.02
C ASP A 263 -8.41 52.88 7.52
N ASN A 264 -8.45 52.05 6.47
CA ASN A 264 -9.67 51.60 5.80
C ASN A 264 -9.71 50.07 5.68
N PRO A 265 -9.93 49.35 6.79
CA PRO A 265 -10.20 47.91 6.74
C PRO A 265 -11.42 47.62 5.85
N LEU A 266 -11.35 46.52 5.11
CA LEU A 266 -12.39 46.11 4.17
C LEU A 266 -12.57 44.61 4.22
N ASP A 267 -13.80 44.15 4.49
CA ASP A 267 -14.13 42.73 4.43
C ASP A 267 -13.96 42.13 3.03
N ILE A 268 -13.78 40.82 2.95
CA ILE A 268 -13.71 40.10 1.69
C ILE A 268 -15.06 40.26 0.97
N PRO A 269 -15.11 40.75 -0.28
CA PRO A 269 -16.38 40.97 -0.96
C PRO A 269 -17.21 39.69 -1.08
N GLU A 270 -18.54 39.84 -1.01
CA GLU A 270 -19.48 38.72 -1.09
C GLU A 270 -19.26 37.89 -2.38
N GLY A 271 -19.29 36.57 -2.24
CA GLY A 271 -19.02 35.63 -3.35
C GLY A 271 -17.55 35.54 -3.77
N ARG A 272 -16.63 36.17 -3.05
CA ARG A 272 -15.17 36.01 -3.20
C ARG A 272 -14.59 35.38 -1.94
N TRP A 273 -13.44 34.74 -2.09
CA TRP A 273 -12.66 34.17 -1.00
C TRP A 273 -11.17 34.38 -1.22
N ILE A 274 -10.40 34.22 -0.16
CA ILE A 274 -8.93 34.09 -0.19
C ILE A 274 -8.61 32.61 -0.01
N ASP A 275 -7.82 32.03 -0.91
CA ASP A 275 -7.30 30.68 -0.72
C ASP A 275 -6.04 30.74 0.14
N ILE A 276 -6.02 29.95 1.22
CA ILE A 276 -4.93 29.88 2.19
C ILE A 276 -4.43 28.46 2.21
N ARG A 277 -3.16 28.26 1.84
CA ARG A 277 -2.54 26.94 1.88
C ARG A 277 -1.80 26.75 3.20
N LEU A 278 -2.24 25.74 3.96
CA LEU A 278 -1.66 25.38 5.24
C LEU A 278 -0.46 24.45 5.07
N HIS A 279 0.31 24.32 6.14
CA HIS A 279 1.31 23.27 6.26
C HIS A 279 0.62 21.91 6.42
N GLU A 280 1.15 20.89 5.75
CA GLU A 280 0.74 19.50 5.94
C GLU A 280 1.54 18.90 7.08
N GLU A 281 0.91 18.19 8.00
CA GLU A 281 1.61 17.49 9.08
C GLU A 281 2.56 16.42 8.48
N PRO A 282 3.87 16.44 8.75
CA PRO A 282 4.70 15.27 8.52
C PRO A 282 4.28 14.21 9.54
N GLU A 283 3.83 13.05 9.06
CA GLU A 283 3.30 12.00 9.93
C GLU A 283 4.29 11.62 11.04
N PRO A 284 3.80 11.36 12.26
CA PRO A 284 4.63 10.79 13.32
C PRO A 284 5.17 9.44 12.83
N VAL A 285 6.50 9.34 12.77
CA VAL A 285 7.17 8.04 12.64
C VAL A 285 6.65 7.19 13.79
N PRO A 286 6.06 6.00 13.54
CA PRO A 286 5.60 5.15 14.62
C PRO A 286 6.77 4.92 15.57
N GLU A 287 6.65 5.33 16.82
CA GLU A 287 7.60 4.95 17.85
C GLU A 287 7.60 3.42 17.89
N GLU A 288 8.77 2.82 17.65
CA GLU A 288 8.96 1.39 17.82
C GLU A 288 8.53 1.05 19.25
N ILE A 289 7.39 0.37 19.38
CA ILE A 289 7.04 -0.38 20.58
C ILE A 289 8.14 -1.42 20.75
N LEU A 290 9.20 -1.05 21.48
CA LEU A 290 10.20 -1.98 21.96
C LEU A 290 9.43 -3.03 22.75
N SER A 291 9.32 -4.23 22.17
CA SER A 291 8.59 -5.32 22.80
C SER A 291 9.22 -5.59 24.17
N GLU A 292 8.46 -5.35 25.24
CA GLU A 292 8.80 -5.80 26.60
C GLU A 292 8.66 -7.32 26.73
N THR A 293 9.08 -8.09 25.73
CA THR A 293 9.23 -9.54 25.91
C THR A 293 10.37 -9.78 26.89
N PRO A 294 10.13 -10.48 28.03
CA PRO A 294 11.18 -10.84 28.96
C PRO A 294 12.34 -11.52 28.23
N VAL A 295 13.58 -11.17 28.59
CA VAL A 295 14.83 -11.59 27.93
C VAL A 295 14.91 -13.11 27.70
N GLU A 296 14.22 -13.89 28.52
CA GLU A 296 14.16 -15.36 28.45
C GLU A 296 13.42 -15.91 27.21
N PHE A 297 12.53 -15.13 26.58
CA PHE A 297 11.75 -15.54 25.40
C PHE A 297 12.30 -15.02 24.07
N GLN A 298 13.43 -14.30 24.08
CA GLN A 298 14.09 -13.89 22.84
C GLN A 298 14.79 -15.09 22.16
N PRO A 299 14.70 -15.24 20.82
CA PRO A 299 15.15 -16.44 20.10
C PRO A 299 16.67 -16.71 20.19
N THR A 300 17.45 -15.72 20.60
CA THR A 300 18.89 -15.84 20.86
C THR A 300 19.21 -16.78 22.02
N ASN A 301 18.34 -16.83 23.05
CA ASN A 301 18.59 -17.61 24.27
C ASN A 301 18.13 -19.07 24.17
N LEU A 302 17.17 -19.39 23.32
CA LEU A 302 16.82 -20.77 22.99
C LEU A 302 18.00 -21.52 22.36
N SER A 303 18.73 -20.83 21.48
CA SER A 303 19.92 -21.37 20.82
C SER A 303 21.05 -21.66 21.82
N GLN A 304 21.24 -20.79 22.81
CA GLN A 304 22.22 -20.99 23.88
C GLN A 304 21.79 -22.07 24.89
N ALA A 305 20.51 -22.16 25.24
CA ALA A 305 20.00 -23.20 26.14
C ALA A 305 20.11 -24.60 25.51
N VAL A 306 19.83 -24.73 24.21
CA VAL A 306 20.01 -25.98 23.46
C VAL A 306 21.50 -26.33 23.32
N ALA A 307 22.37 -25.35 23.08
CA ALA A 307 23.82 -25.58 23.01
C ALA A 307 24.41 -25.99 24.38
N ALA A 308 23.93 -25.42 25.48
CA ALA A 308 24.35 -25.78 26.82
C ALA A 308 23.88 -27.20 27.23
N ALA A 309 22.68 -27.61 26.81
CA ALA A 309 22.17 -28.97 27.02
C ALA A 309 22.93 -30.04 26.21
N MET A 310 23.59 -29.63 25.12
CA MET A 310 24.38 -30.52 24.24
C MET A 310 25.86 -30.62 24.66
N ASN A 311 26.33 -29.78 25.60
CA ASN A 311 27.73 -29.75 25.99
C ASN A 311 27.96 -30.71 27.18
N GLY A 312 28.43 -31.92 26.89
CA GLY A 312 28.76 -32.95 27.89
C GLY A 312 28.16 -34.33 27.66
N MET A 313 27.40 -34.54 26.58
CA MET A 313 26.99 -35.89 26.17
C MET A 313 27.97 -36.41 25.12
N GLU A 314 28.78 -37.39 25.52
CA GLU A 314 29.68 -38.11 24.63
C GLU A 314 28.84 -38.91 23.61
N PRO A 315 29.14 -38.84 22.30
CA PRO A 315 28.41 -39.60 21.30
C PRO A 315 28.52 -41.11 21.60
N PRO A 316 27.45 -41.90 21.40
CA PRO A 316 27.54 -43.34 21.61
C PRO A 316 28.54 -43.96 20.62
N GLU A 317 29.48 -44.77 21.14
CA GLU A 317 30.41 -45.54 20.33
C GLU A 317 29.64 -46.50 19.40
N VAL A 318 29.89 -46.38 18.10
CA VAL A 318 29.39 -47.32 17.09
C VAL A 318 30.36 -48.50 17.07
N SER A 319 29.95 -49.65 17.62
CA SER A 319 30.70 -50.90 17.49
C SER A 319 30.51 -51.48 16.09
N ASP A 320 31.57 -51.44 15.27
CA ASP A 320 31.65 -52.19 14.00
C ASP A 320 31.82 -53.69 14.29
N THR A 321 30.71 -54.37 14.56
CA THR A 321 30.61 -55.82 14.42
C THR A 321 29.22 -56.16 13.90
N ASP A 322 29.12 -56.46 12.61
CA ASP A 322 28.81 -57.85 12.26
C ASP A 322 29.10 -58.13 10.79
N ALA A 323 29.89 -59.18 10.60
CA ALA A 323 30.05 -59.88 9.35
C ALA A 323 28.73 -60.59 8.99
N THR A 324 28.43 -60.62 7.69
CA THR A 324 27.40 -61.45 7.05
C THR A 324 27.42 -62.91 7.53
N PRO A 325 26.26 -63.59 7.50
CA PRO A 325 25.85 -64.30 6.27
C PRO A 325 24.57 -63.77 5.60
#